data_AF-A0A7V3VJQ1-F1
#
_entry.id   AF-A0A7V3VJQ1-F1
#
_cell.length_a   1.000
_cell.length_b   1.000
_cell.length_c   1.000
_cell.angle_alpha   90.00
_cell.angle_beta   90.00
_cell.angle_gamma   90.00
#
_symmetry.space_group_name_H-M   'P 1'
#
loop_
_entity.id
_entity.type
_entity.pdbx_description
1 polymer ?
#
loop_
_entity_poly.entity_id
_entity_poly.type
_entity_poly.pdbx_seq_one_letter_code
_entity_poly.pdbx_strand_id
1 'polypeptide(L)'
;MDRFHRNVIWYRANVDLPDNKPLLKSYHVTGIPTTVVLDTKGEEVDRIIGFDGRSEWLKTLLGYLYGVDTLQDYLDRASAAPTVAEEVAIAQKYLDRGEPKESLAWVDKARRLRPGPDEKTAQALRFIEAQAWLATDPPKGIEALTAVATDAKDPNAADAFSTLSGHYQREAKNAKDVAAKQKAEESLMALYHELLPSHQNDAQFLNDYAWHCAELGVELDHALAAAQRAAELGKQDPGILDTVAEVYYKMGRSDQAVLTIDRALQQKPGDSYLEGQRAKFLKAGGSKVKH
;
A
#
# COMPACT_ATOMS: atom_id res chain seq x y z
N MET A 1 9.83 -16.89 27.79
CA MET A 1 10.32 -15.49 27.71
C MET A 1 11.84 -15.42 27.88
N ASP A 2 12.43 -16.02 28.91
CA ASP A 2 13.88 -15.93 29.22
C ASP A 2 14.85 -16.64 28.22
N ARG A 3 14.33 -17.54 27.36
CA ARG A 3 15.10 -18.12 26.23
C ARG A 3 15.07 -17.27 24.96
N PHE A 4 14.07 -16.40 24.81
CA PHE A 4 13.88 -15.58 23.59
C PHE A 4 14.96 -14.51 23.45
N HIS A 5 15.41 -13.96 24.59
CA HIS A 5 16.48 -12.97 24.64
C HIS A 5 17.89 -13.57 24.48
N ARG A 6 18.05 -14.90 24.62
CA ARG A 6 19.38 -15.53 24.58
C ARG A 6 19.74 -16.09 23.20
N ASN A 7 18.75 -16.31 22.33
CA ASN A 7 18.93 -17.04 21.07
C ASN A 7 18.55 -16.23 19.81
N VAL A 8 18.06 -14.99 19.96
CA VAL A 8 17.68 -14.13 18.83
C VAL A 8 18.37 -12.78 18.96
N ILE A 9 19.04 -12.33 17.90
CA ILE A 9 19.60 -10.99 17.80
C ILE A 9 18.60 -10.11 17.08
N TRP A 10 18.23 -9.00 17.70
CA TRP A 10 17.32 -8.01 17.12
C TRP A 10 18.10 -6.90 16.45
N TYR A 11 17.89 -6.74 15.14
CA TYR A 11 18.39 -5.61 14.39
C TYR A 11 17.22 -4.80 13.84
N ARG A 12 17.13 -3.51 14.21
CA ARG A 12 16.11 -2.60 13.72
C ARG A 12 16.71 -1.67 12.67
N ALA A 13 16.33 -1.84 11.42
CA ALA A 13 16.68 -0.92 10.34
C ALA A 13 15.65 0.22 10.27
N ASN A 14 16.08 1.47 10.47
CA ASN A 14 15.27 2.62 10.12
C ASN A 14 15.42 2.90 8.61
N VAL A 15 14.33 2.73 7.87
CA VAL A 15 14.24 2.85 6.41
C VAL A 15 14.55 4.24 5.89
N ASP A 16 14.37 5.27 6.73
CA ASP A 16 14.61 6.66 6.37
C ASP A 16 16.11 7.01 6.39
N LEU A 17 16.92 6.21 7.08
CA LEU A 17 18.36 6.42 7.17
C LEU A 17 19.07 5.86 5.92
N PRO A 18 19.87 6.68 5.20
CA PRO A 18 20.57 6.26 3.99
C PRO A 18 21.42 4.99 4.16
N ASP A 19 22.03 4.81 5.33
CA ASP A 19 22.92 3.69 5.64
C ASP A 19 22.20 2.32 5.62
N ASN A 20 20.87 2.29 5.79
CA ASN A 20 20.09 1.05 5.74
C ASN A 20 19.60 0.70 4.32
N LYS A 21 19.73 1.59 3.32
CA LYS A 21 19.27 1.32 1.95
C LYS A 21 19.93 0.10 1.29
N PRO A 22 21.26 -0.13 1.42
CA PRO A 22 21.89 -1.32 0.88
C PRO A 22 21.32 -2.61 1.48
N LEU A 23 20.99 -2.61 2.78
CA LEU A 23 20.42 -3.75 3.48
C LEU A 23 19.00 -4.07 2.99
N LEU A 24 18.15 -3.06 2.82
CA LEU A 24 16.80 -3.24 2.26
C LEU A 24 16.86 -3.84 0.86
N LYS A 25 17.83 -3.39 0.06
CA LYS A 25 18.05 -3.91 -1.29
C LYS A 25 18.55 -5.35 -1.28
N SER A 26 19.47 -5.73 -0.38
CA SER A 26 20.02 -7.10 -0.34
C SER A 26 18.96 -8.15 0.01
N TYR A 27 17.97 -7.78 0.83
CA TYR A 27 16.88 -8.66 1.22
C TYR A 27 15.59 -8.43 0.42
N HIS A 28 15.63 -7.62 -0.65
CA HIS A 28 14.46 -7.30 -1.49
C HIS A 28 13.25 -6.86 -0.66
N VAL A 29 13.45 -5.99 0.33
CA VAL A 29 12.34 -5.48 1.15
C VAL A 29 11.55 -4.47 0.33
N THR A 30 10.32 -4.85 -0.04
CA THR A 30 9.42 -4.06 -0.90
C THR A 30 8.28 -3.39 -0.13
N GLY A 31 7.97 -3.86 1.09
CA GLY A 31 6.92 -3.35 1.97
C GLY A 31 7.44 -3.03 3.38
N ILE A 32 6.79 -2.10 4.07
CA ILE A 32 7.17 -1.66 5.43
C ILE A 32 5.89 -1.61 6.30
N PRO A 33 5.91 -2.16 7.53
CA PRO A 33 7.01 -2.89 8.15
C PRO A 33 7.23 -4.28 7.54
N THR A 34 8.47 -4.76 7.54
CA THR A 34 8.83 -6.14 7.20
C THR A 34 9.79 -6.68 8.25
N THR A 35 9.56 -7.91 8.72
CA THR A 35 10.50 -8.65 9.58
C THR A 35 11.14 -9.74 8.74
N VAL A 36 12.46 -9.74 8.58
CA VAL A 36 13.20 -10.82 7.91
C VAL A 36 13.88 -11.67 8.99
N VAL A 37 13.63 -12.98 8.98
CA VAL A 37 14.23 -13.95 9.91
C VAL A 37 15.38 -14.64 9.20
N LEU A 38 16.57 -14.54 9.79
CA LEU A 38 17.79 -15.12 9.24
C LEU A 38 18.29 -16.24 10.15
N ASP A 39 18.95 -17.23 9.54
CA ASP A 39 19.67 -18.27 10.26
C ASP A 39 21.06 -17.78 10.71
N THR A 40 21.85 -18.66 11.35
CA THR A 40 23.20 -18.33 11.83
C THR A 40 24.23 -18.08 10.73
N LYS A 41 23.93 -18.43 9.48
CA LYS A 41 24.77 -18.18 8.30
C LYS A 41 24.38 -16.89 7.58
N GLY A 42 23.29 -16.25 8.00
CA GLY A 42 22.73 -15.06 7.35
C GLY A 42 21.81 -15.39 6.18
N GLU A 43 21.45 -16.67 6.00
CA GLU A 43 20.47 -17.11 5.01
C GLU A 43 19.05 -16.84 5.53
N GLU A 44 18.15 -16.48 4.62
CA GLU A 44 16.77 -16.17 5.00
C GLU A 44 15.96 -17.43 5.28
N VAL A 45 15.42 -17.52 6.50
CA VAL A 45 14.47 -18.56 6.90
C VAL A 45 13.10 -18.21 6.35
N ASP A 46 12.58 -17.03 6.72
CA ASP A 46 11.34 -16.47 6.19
C ASP A 46 11.16 -15.00 6.57
N ARG A 47 10.04 -14.41 6.15
CA ARG A 47 9.68 -13.02 6.43
C ARG A 47 8.22 -12.84 6.81
N ILE A 48 7.95 -11.79 7.58
CA ILE A 48 6.60 -11.32 7.92
C ILE A 48 6.44 -9.96 7.27
N ILE A 49 5.48 -9.83 6.35
CA ILE A 49 5.09 -8.57 5.74
C ILE A 49 3.96 -7.95 6.57
N GLY A 50 4.07 -6.68 6.92
CA GLY A 50 3.06 -5.96 7.69
C GLY A 50 3.11 -6.25 9.20
N PHE A 51 2.06 -5.81 9.89
CA PHE A 51 1.91 -5.98 11.33
C PHE A 51 0.43 -6.04 11.72
N ASP A 52 -0.11 -7.25 11.79
CA ASP A 52 -1.52 -7.51 12.11
C ASP A 52 -1.78 -7.56 13.63
N GLY A 53 -0.88 -6.97 14.41
CA GLY A 53 -0.91 -6.97 15.86
C GLY A 53 0.08 -7.93 16.51
N ARG A 54 0.38 -7.64 17.77
CA ARG A 54 1.47 -8.29 18.52
C ARG A 54 1.32 -9.81 18.62
N SER A 55 0.10 -10.31 18.82
CA SER A 55 -0.14 -11.73 19.05
C SER A 55 0.11 -12.56 17.78
N GLU A 56 -0.47 -12.15 16.64
CA GLU A 56 -0.28 -12.85 15.37
C GLU A 56 1.16 -12.73 14.89
N TRP A 57 1.75 -11.54 14.98
CA TRP A 57 3.17 -11.35 14.64
C TRP A 57 4.08 -12.25 15.48
N LEU A 58 3.86 -12.34 16.80
CA LEU A 58 4.68 -13.18 17.69
C LEU A 58 4.47 -14.67 17.40
N LYS A 59 3.24 -15.10 17.11
CA LYS A 59 2.92 -16.48 16.75
C LYS A 59 3.66 -16.89 15.47
N THR A 60 3.57 -16.08 14.42
CA THR A 60 4.25 -16.34 13.14
C THR A 60 5.76 -16.37 13.31
N LEU A 61 6.32 -15.38 14.03
CA LEU A 61 7.75 -15.36 14.32
C LEU A 61 8.21 -16.62 15.08
N LEU A 62 7.45 -17.05 16.09
CA LEU A 62 7.75 -18.28 16.82
C LEU A 62 7.72 -19.49 15.90
N GLY A 63 6.71 -19.59 15.02
CA GLY A 63 6.65 -20.62 13.98
C GLY A 63 7.95 -20.68 13.19
N TYR A 64 8.39 -19.55 12.63
CA TYR A 64 9.60 -19.48 11.81
C TYR A 64 10.87 -19.88 12.57
N LEU A 65 10.99 -19.48 13.84
CA LEU A 65 12.13 -19.87 14.69
C LEU A 65 12.17 -21.38 14.99
N TYR A 66 11.05 -22.08 14.88
CA TYR A 66 10.95 -23.54 14.99
C TYR A 66 10.79 -24.25 13.64
N GLY A 67 10.96 -23.53 12.53
CA GLY A 67 10.84 -24.08 11.17
C GLY A 67 9.40 -24.31 10.69
N VAL A 68 8.38 -23.93 11.45
CA VAL A 68 6.97 -24.14 11.12
C VAL A 68 6.45 -23.01 10.22
N ASP A 69 5.69 -23.37 9.18
CA ASP A 69 5.11 -22.44 8.21
C ASP A 69 6.17 -21.57 7.49
N THR A 70 7.41 -22.05 7.45
CA THR A 70 8.50 -21.47 6.64
C THR A 70 8.37 -21.92 5.18
N LEU A 71 8.99 -21.21 4.24
CA LEU A 71 9.02 -21.63 2.83
C LEU A 71 9.52 -23.07 2.69
N GLN A 72 10.60 -23.43 3.39
CA GLN A 72 11.12 -24.79 3.34
C GLN A 72 10.12 -25.81 3.88
N ASP A 73 9.45 -25.51 4.98
CA ASP A 73 8.42 -26.40 5.55
C ASP A 73 7.23 -26.61 4.60
N TYR A 74 6.75 -25.55 3.94
CA TYR A 74 5.73 -25.69 2.91
C TYR A 74 6.23 -26.49 1.70
N LEU A 75 7.47 -26.30 1.26
CA LEU A 75 8.08 -27.08 0.16
C LEU A 75 8.15 -28.57 0.52
N ASP A 76 8.56 -28.90 1.75
CA ASP A 76 8.65 -30.27 2.25
C ASP A 76 7.25 -30.92 2.32
N ARG A 77 6.25 -30.19 2.86
CA ARG A 77 4.86 -30.63 2.91
C ARG A 77 4.27 -30.86 1.51
N ALA A 78 4.46 -29.91 0.60
CA ALA A 78 3.98 -30.03 -0.78
C ALA A 78 4.65 -31.19 -1.53
N SER A 79 5.93 -31.46 -1.26
CA SER A 79 6.62 -32.62 -1.84
C SER A 79 6.07 -33.96 -1.32
N ALA A 80 5.62 -34.01 -0.06
CA ALA A 80 5.06 -35.22 0.54
C ALA A 80 3.59 -35.45 0.15
N ALA A 81 2.78 -34.39 0.20
CA ALA A 81 1.35 -34.42 -0.10
C ALA A 81 0.90 -33.05 -0.64
N PRO A 82 0.97 -32.83 -1.97
CA PRO A 82 0.62 -31.54 -2.55
C PRO A 82 -0.86 -31.24 -2.37
N THR A 83 -1.17 -30.07 -1.82
CA THR A 83 -2.53 -29.55 -1.74
C THR A 83 -2.56 -28.12 -2.28
N VAL A 84 -3.73 -27.67 -2.72
CA VAL A 84 -3.90 -26.30 -3.23
C VAL A 84 -3.45 -25.27 -2.20
N ALA A 85 -3.72 -25.49 -0.91
CA ALA A 85 -3.34 -24.57 0.16
C ALA A 85 -1.82 -24.46 0.33
N GLU A 86 -1.10 -25.59 0.24
CA GLU A 86 0.37 -25.59 0.31
C GLU A 86 0.96 -24.83 -0.90
N GLU A 87 0.50 -25.12 -2.11
CA GLU A 87 1.00 -24.49 -3.34
C GLU A 87 0.76 -22.96 -3.37
N VAL A 88 -0.41 -22.52 -2.88
CA VAL A 88 -0.75 -21.09 -2.74
C VAL A 88 0.17 -20.40 -1.74
N ALA A 89 0.41 -21.03 -0.58
CA ALA A 89 1.29 -20.46 0.44
C ALA A 89 2.73 -20.32 -0.07
N ILE A 90 3.21 -21.30 -0.84
CA ILE A 90 4.53 -21.25 -1.48
C ILE A 90 4.58 -20.12 -2.51
N ALA A 91 3.55 -19.98 -3.35
CA ALA A 91 3.48 -18.91 -4.33
C ALA A 91 3.53 -17.51 -3.68
N GLN A 92 2.80 -17.30 -2.58
CA GLN A 92 2.86 -16.04 -1.82
C GLN A 92 4.26 -15.82 -1.22
N LYS A 93 4.87 -16.85 -0.64
CA LYS A 93 6.18 -16.76 -0.02
C LYS A 93 7.30 -16.40 -0.99
N TYR A 94 7.26 -16.90 -2.22
CA TYR A 94 8.19 -16.48 -3.27
C TYR A 94 7.93 -15.04 -3.71
N LEU A 95 6.67 -14.64 -3.83
CA LEU A 95 6.33 -13.26 -4.18
C LEU A 95 6.84 -12.27 -3.13
N ASP A 96 6.64 -12.57 -1.85
CA ASP A 96 7.11 -11.74 -0.72
C ASP A 96 8.64 -11.60 -0.69
N ARG A 97 9.37 -12.61 -1.19
CA ARG A 97 10.83 -12.62 -1.34
C ARG A 97 11.34 -11.85 -2.55
N GLY A 98 10.45 -11.38 -3.43
CA GLY A 98 10.83 -10.73 -4.68
C GLY A 98 11.23 -11.73 -5.76
N GLU A 99 10.69 -12.95 -5.70
CA GLU A 99 10.92 -14.05 -6.64
C GLU A 99 9.65 -14.34 -7.47
N PRO A 100 9.21 -13.41 -8.33
CA PRO A 100 7.91 -13.50 -9.00
C PRO A 100 7.82 -14.63 -10.02
N LYS A 101 8.94 -15.09 -10.61
CA LYS A 101 8.92 -16.18 -11.60
C LYS A 101 8.64 -17.52 -10.93
N GLU A 102 9.25 -17.73 -9.77
CA GLU A 102 9.05 -18.85 -8.88
C GLU A 102 7.60 -18.85 -8.39
N SER A 103 7.12 -17.69 -7.91
CA SER A 103 5.72 -17.51 -7.52
C SER A 103 4.73 -17.92 -8.63
N LEU A 104 4.93 -17.45 -9.87
CA LEU A 104 4.10 -17.85 -11.03
C LEU A 104 4.12 -19.36 -11.30
N ALA A 105 5.27 -20.01 -11.15
CA ALA A 105 5.36 -21.47 -11.32
C ALA A 105 4.53 -22.23 -10.27
N TRP A 106 4.46 -21.73 -9.03
CA TRP A 106 3.65 -22.30 -7.95
C TRP A 106 2.15 -21.99 -8.10
N VAL A 107 1.79 -20.81 -8.62
CA VAL A 107 0.40 -20.52 -9.05
C VAL A 107 -0.07 -21.55 -10.07
N ASP A 108 0.77 -21.85 -11.08
CA ASP A 108 0.46 -22.84 -12.11
C ASP A 108 0.27 -24.25 -11.55
N LYS A 109 1.11 -24.65 -10.59
CA LYS A 109 0.97 -25.94 -9.90
C LYS A 109 -0.35 -26.02 -9.13
N ALA A 110 -0.69 -25.00 -8.35
CA ALA A 110 -1.94 -24.93 -7.60
C ALA A 110 -3.18 -25.14 -8.49
N ARG A 111 -3.20 -24.52 -9.69
CA ARG A 111 -4.30 -24.66 -10.67
C ARG A 111 -4.43 -26.06 -11.28
N ARG A 112 -3.34 -26.82 -11.33
CA ARG A 112 -3.30 -28.17 -11.94
C ARG A 112 -3.72 -29.28 -10.97
N LEU A 113 -3.75 -29.02 -9.66
CA LEU A 113 -4.17 -30.00 -8.65
C LEU A 113 -5.64 -30.41 -8.78
N ARG A 114 -5.94 -31.62 -8.33
CA ARG A 114 -7.30 -32.19 -8.33
C ARG A 114 -7.63 -32.79 -6.95
N PRO A 115 -8.70 -32.34 -6.25
CA PRO A 115 -9.57 -31.22 -6.63
C PRO A 115 -8.80 -29.90 -6.76
N GLY A 116 -9.23 -29.04 -7.67
CA GLY A 116 -8.62 -27.73 -7.92
C GLY A 116 -9.02 -26.69 -6.86
N PRO A 117 -8.54 -25.44 -7.00
CA PRO A 117 -8.92 -24.36 -6.10
C PRO A 117 -10.43 -24.10 -6.13
N ASP A 118 -11.01 -23.83 -4.97
CA ASP A 118 -12.33 -23.21 -4.90
C ASP A 118 -12.28 -21.74 -5.38
N GLU A 119 -13.43 -21.09 -5.48
CA GLU A 119 -13.49 -19.72 -6.03
C GLU A 119 -12.65 -18.73 -5.21
N LYS A 120 -12.71 -18.81 -3.88
CA LYS A 120 -11.95 -17.89 -3.01
C LYS A 120 -10.45 -18.08 -3.20
N THR A 121 -10.00 -19.33 -3.32
CA THR A 121 -8.59 -19.62 -3.58
C THR A 121 -8.20 -19.21 -5.00
N ALA A 122 -9.10 -19.36 -5.98
CA ALA A 122 -8.87 -18.89 -7.34
C ALA A 122 -8.73 -17.36 -7.40
N GLN A 123 -9.52 -16.61 -6.63
CA GLN A 123 -9.38 -15.15 -6.45
C GLN A 123 -8.00 -14.79 -5.89
N ALA A 124 -7.58 -15.44 -4.79
CA ALA A 124 -6.26 -15.23 -4.20
C ALA A 124 -5.12 -15.52 -5.20
N LEU A 125 -5.22 -16.62 -5.97
CA LEU A 125 -4.25 -16.96 -7.00
C LEU A 125 -4.21 -15.92 -8.13
N ARG A 126 -5.36 -15.38 -8.57
CA ARG A 126 -5.41 -14.29 -9.57
C ARG A 126 -4.67 -13.06 -9.05
N PHE A 127 -4.87 -12.72 -7.78
CA PHE A 127 -4.20 -11.57 -7.17
C PHE A 127 -2.68 -11.75 -7.05
N ILE A 128 -2.22 -12.90 -6.56
CA ILE A 128 -0.79 -13.26 -6.49
C ILE A 128 -0.15 -13.21 -7.89
N GLU A 129 -0.81 -13.82 -8.87
CA GLU A 129 -0.34 -13.84 -10.26
C GLU A 129 -0.24 -12.44 -10.85
N ALA A 130 -1.24 -11.58 -10.61
CA ALA A 130 -1.26 -10.21 -11.10
C ALA A 130 -0.12 -9.37 -10.52
N GLN A 131 0.18 -9.54 -9.22
CA GLN A 131 1.35 -8.91 -8.60
C GLN A 131 2.68 -9.43 -9.16
N ALA A 132 2.78 -10.74 -9.39
CA ALA A 132 3.98 -11.32 -9.99
C ALA A 132 4.20 -10.86 -11.44
N TRP A 133 3.13 -10.70 -12.22
CA TRP A 133 3.19 -10.07 -13.54
C TRP A 133 3.55 -8.59 -13.44
N LEU A 134 3.06 -7.84 -12.45
CA LEU A 134 3.46 -6.43 -12.31
C LEU A 134 4.99 -6.28 -12.20
N ALA A 135 5.69 -7.27 -11.63
CA ALA A 135 7.14 -7.30 -11.53
C ALA A 135 7.86 -7.85 -12.78
N THR A 136 7.21 -8.68 -13.61
CA THR A 136 7.85 -9.42 -14.72
C THR A 136 7.41 -8.97 -16.11
N ASP A 137 6.15 -8.55 -16.24
CA ASP A 137 5.47 -8.03 -17.42
C ASP A 137 4.44 -6.96 -16.97
N PRO A 138 4.90 -5.72 -16.67
CA PRO A 138 4.08 -4.70 -16.03
C PRO A 138 2.74 -4.40 -16.74
N PRO A 139 2.66 -4.28 -18.08
CA PRO A 139 1.38 -4.08 -18.76
C PRO A 139 0.35 -5.15 -18.43
N LYS A 140 0.77 -6.43 -18.43
CA LYS A 140 -0.10 -7.56 -18.09
C LYS A 140 -0.50 -7.56 -16.61
N GLY A 141 0.44 -7.23 -15.73
CA GLY A 141 0.17 -7.11 -14.29
C GLY A 141 -0.80 -5.98 -13.98
N ILE A 142 -0.66 -4.83 -14.65
CA ILE A 142 -1.58 -3.70 -14.53
C ILE A 142 -2.98 -4.10 -14.95
N GLU A 143 -3.14 -4.68 -16.14
CA GLU A 143 -4.45 -5.15 -16.63
C GLU A 143 -5.11 -6.12 -15.64
N ALA A 144 -4.36 -7.11 -15.16
CA ALA A 144 -4.87 -8.10 -14.22
C ALA A 144 -5.24 -7.50 -12.85
N LEU A 145 -4.42 -6.59 -12.31
CA LEU A 145 -4.72 -5.91 -11.05
C LEU A 145 -5.91 -4.96 -11.18
N THR A 146 -6.07 -4.27 -12.31
CA THR A 146 -7.23 -3.42 -12.56
C THR A 146 -8.51 -4.26 -12.60
N ALA A 147 -8.49 -5.43 -13.23
CA ALA A 147 -9.62 -6.35 -13.23
C ALA A 147 -10.00 -6.82 -11.81
N VAL A 148 -9.01 -7.06 -10.93
CA VAL A 148 -9.26 -7.39 -9.52
C VAL A 148 -9.80 -6.18 -8.75
N ALA A 149 -9.21 -4.99 -8.95
CA ALA A 149 -9.57 -3.77 -8.23
C ALA A 149 -10.99 -3.28 -8.57
N THR A 150 -11.47 -3.53 -9.79
CA THR A 150 -12.79 -3.10 -10.25
C THR A 150 -13.91 -4.10 -9.92
N ASP A 151 -13.59 -5.33 -9.55
CA ASP A 151 -14.57 -6.28 -9.01
C ASP A 151 -14.79 -6.02 -7.52
N ALA A 152 -15.80 -5.21 -7.19
CA ALA A 152 -16.16 -4.90 -5.80
C ALA A 152 -16.54 -6.12 -4.94
N LYS A 153 -16.71 -7.32 -5.53
CA LYS A 153 -16.94 -8.57 -4.79
C LYS A 153 -15.67 -9.37 -4.56
N ASP A 154 -14.58 -9.05 -5.25
CA ASP A 154 -13.29 -9.71 -5.03
C ASP A 154 -12.73 -9.24 -3.67
N PRO A 155 -12.41 -10.17 -2.76
CA PRO A 155 -11.88 -9.81 -1.45
C PRO A 155 -10.54 -9.07 -1.52
N ASN A 156 -9.84 -9.11 -2.67
CA ASN A 156 -8.55 -8.47 -2.88
C ASN A 156 -8.66 -7.12 -3.62
N ALA A 157 -9.87 -6.61 -3.91
CA ALA A 157 -10.04 -5.40 -4.72
C ALA A 157 -9.32 -4.18 -4.14
N ALA A 158 -9.43 -3.96 -2.82
CA ALA A 158 -8.78 -2.85 -2.12
C ALA A 158 -7.24 -2.97 -2.15
N ASP A 159 -6.71 -4.19 -1.99
CA ASP A 159 -5.27 -4.44 -2.03
C ASP A 159 -4.72 -4.33 -3.45
N ALA A 160 -5.50 -4.70 -4.47
CA ALA A 160 -5.16 -4.51 -5.87
C ALA A 160 -5.10 -3.02 -6.25
N PHE A 161 -6.09 -2.23 -5.81
CA PHE A 161 -6.04 -0.77 -5.93
C PHE A 161 -4.81 -0.20 -5.23
N SER A 162 -4.54 -0.60 -3.99
CA SER A 162 -3.38 -0.13 -3.22
C SER A 162 -2.06 -0.48 -3.89
N THR A 163 -1.96 -1.67 -4.48
CA THR A 163 -0.79 -2.13 -5.23
C THR A 163 -0.53 -1.27 -6.46
N LEU A 164 -1.57 -1.00 -7.26
CA LEU A 164 -1.48 -0.14 -8.45
C LEU A 164 -1.18 1.32 -8.09
N SER A 165 -1.87 1.86 -7.09
CA SER A 165 -1.64 3.22 -6.60
C SER A 165 -0.19 3.41 -6.16
N GLY A 166 0.32 2.48 -5.33
CA GLY A 166 1.72 2.49 -4.92
C GLY A 166 2.70 2.29 -6.09
N HIS A 167 2.34 1.53 -7.11
CA HIS A 167 3.14 1.38 -8.33
C HIS A 167 3.30 2.71 -9.06
N TYR A 168 2.20 3.37 -9.43
CA TYR A 168 2.26 4.65 -10.15
C TYR A 168 2.90 5.77 -9.33
N GLN A 169 2.67 5.82 -8.02
CA GLN A 169 3.36 6.77 -7.14
C GLN A 169 4.88 6.57 -7.14
N ARG A 170 5.35 5.32 -7.10
CA ARG A 170 6.78 5.02 -7.20
C ARG A 170 7.35 5.37 -8.58
N GLU A 171 6.60 5.11 -9.65
CA GLU A 171 7.02 5.53 -11.00
C GLU A 171 7.15 7.05 -11.10
N ALA A 172 6.15 7.80 -10.64
CA ALA A 172 6.18 9.27 -10.62
C ALA A 172 7.34 9.82 -9.79
N LYS A 173 7.58 9.24 -8.60
CA LYS A 173 8.68 9.64 -7.70
C LYS A 173 10.06 9.35 -8.28
N ASN A 174 10.21 8.24 -9.02
CA ASN A 174 11.50 7.80 -9.59
C ASN A 174 11.67 8.18 -11.06
N ALA A 175 10.73 8.94 -11.63
CA ALA A 175 10.76 9.37 -13.01
C ALA A 175 12.03 10.18 -13.33
N LYS A 176 12.64 9.89 -14.48
CA LYS A 176 13.89 10.54 -14.92
C LYS A 176 13.66 11.91 -15.56
N ASP A 177 12.44 12.17 -16.00
CA ASP A 177 12.05 13.41 -16.65
C ASP A 177 10.58 13.73 -16.36
N VAL A 178 10.17 14.94 -16.76
CA VAL A 178 8.82 15.47 -16.53
C VAL A 178 7.75 14.65 -17.25
N ALA A 179 8.04 14.15 -18.46
CA ALA A 179 7.05 13.41 -19.25
C ALA A 179 6.75 12.03 -18.63
N ALA A 180 7.77 11.33 -18.14
CA ALA A 180 7.62 10.08 -17.43
C ALA A 180 6.85 10.27 -16.11
N LYS A 181 7.13 11.35 -15.37
CA LYS A 181 6.41 11.69 -14.15
C LYS A 181 4.93 11.94 -14.45
N GLN A 182 4.66 12.80 -15.43
CA GLN A 182 3.31 13.16 -15.86
C GLN A 182 2.52 11.92 -16.28
N LYS A 183 3.12 11.02 -17.06
CA LYS A 183 2.47 9.78 -17.49
C LYS A 183 2.06 8.89 -16.31
N ALA A 184 2.90 8.76 -15.29
CA ALA A 184 2.59 7.98 -14.10
C ALA A 184 1.46 8.62 -13.27
N GLU A 185 1.49 9.96 -13.12
CA GLU A 185 0.42 10.72 -12.46
C GLU A 185 -0.91 10.60 -13.22
N GLU A 186 -0.89 10.68 -14.55
CA GLU A 186 -2.07 10.45 -15.40
C GLU A 186 -2.61 9.02 -15.28
N SER A 187 -1.74 8.03 -15.18
CA SER A 187 -2.15 6.62 -15.02
C SER A 187 -2.80 6.38 -13.66
N LEU A 188 -2.32 7.05 -12.61
CA LEU A 188 -2.95 7.04 -11.28
C LEU A 188 -4.30 7.74 -11.29
N MET A 189 -4.42 8.88 -11.97
CA MET A 189 -5.70 9.58 -12.13
C MET A 189 -6.71 8.74 -12.93
N ALA A 190 -6.28 8.06 -13.99
CA ALA A 190 -7.14 7.14 -14.74
C ALA A 190 -7.66 6.00 -13.87
N LEU A 191 -6.82 5.43 -13.00
CA LEU A 191 -7.23 4.41 -12.04
C LEU A 191 -8.28 4.95 -11.05
N TYR A 192 -8.08 6.15 -10.48
CA TYR A 192 -9.09 6.75 -9.62
C TYR A 192 -10.42 6.93 -10.34
N HIS A 193 -10.40 7.44 -11.57
CA HIS A 193 -11.62 7.64 -12.37
C HIS A 193 -12.36 6.34 -12.67
N GLU A 194 -11.63 5.25 -12.89
CA GLU A 194 -12.21 3.93 -13.13
C GLU A 194 -12.92 3.38 -11.88
N LEU A 195 -12.37 3.57 -10.69
CA LEU A 195 -12.94 3.09 -9.44
C LEU A 195 -13.94 4.06 -8.77
N LEU A 196 -13.90 5.36 -9.10
CA LEU A 196 -14.76 6.36 -8.47
C LEU A 196 -16.26 6.01 -8.47
N PRO A 197 -16.85 5.42 -9.55
CA PRO A 197 -18.26 5.05 -9.55
C PRO A 197 -18.67 4.06 -8.46
N SER A 198 -17.80 3.10 -8.08
CA SER A 198 -18.07 2.12 -7.03
C SER A 198 -17.69 2.60 -5.62
N HIS A 199 -16.88 3.66 -5.52
CA HIS A 199 -16.33 4.17 -4.25
C HIS A 199 -16.96 5.50 -3.78
N GLN A 200 -18.15 5.88 -4.26
CA GLN A 200 -18.81 7.15 -3.88
C GLN A 200 -19.22 7.26 -2.39
N ASN A 201 -19.18 6.16 -1.64
CA ASN A 201 -19.47 6.11 -0.20
C ASN A 201 -18.27 5.64 0.63
N ASP A 202 -17.07 5.67 0.06
CA ASP A 202 -15.83 5.34 0.73
C ASP A 202 -15.08 6.64 1.08
N ALA A 203 -15.10 7.00 2.38
CA ALA A 203 -14.51 8.24 2.85
C ALA A 203 -12.99 8.30 2.58
N GLN A 204 -12.30 7.16 2.71
CA GLN A 204 -10.86 7.11 2.54
C GLN A 204 -10.50 7.26 1.07
N PHE A 205 -11.16 6.50 0.19
CA PHE A 205 -10.94 6.59 -1.26
C PHE A 205 -11.19 8.00 -1.80
N LEU A 206 -12.30 8.63 -1.40
CA LEU A 206 -12.64 9.99 -1.84
C LEU A 206 -11.66 11.03 -1.32
N ASN A 207 -11.18 10.86 -0.08
CA ASN A 207 -10.14 11.71 0.49
C ASN A 207 -8.84 11.58 -0.30
N ASP A 208 -8.40 10.35 -0.61
CA ASP A 208 -7.14 10.09 -1.30
C ASP A 208 -7.18 10.61 -2.74
N TYR A 209 -8.31 10.42 -3.46
CA TYR A 209 -8.53 11.04 -4.76
C TYR A 209 -8.42 12.58 -4.69
N ALA A 210 -9.09 13.20 -3.72
CA ALA A 210 -9.08 14.65 -3.60
C ALA A 210 -7.71 15.21 -3.20
N TRP A 211 -6.98 14.51 -2.32
CA TRP A 211 -5.62 14.84 -1.94
C TRP A 211 -4.69 14.83 -3.17
N HIS A 212 -4.75 13.76 -3.97
CA HIS A 212 -3.96 13.65 -5.19
C HIS A 212 -4.27 14.75 -6.21
N CYS A 213 -5.54 15.06 -6.43
CA CYS A 213 -5.94 16.20 -7.26
C CYS A 213 -5.37 17.52 -6.74
N ALA A 214 -5.37 17.75 -5.42
CA ALA A 214 -4.82 18.95 -4.81
C ALA A 214 -3.29 19.02 -4.96
N GLU A 215 -2.57 17.91 -4.77
CA GLU A 215 -1.12 17.86 -4.96
C GLU A 215 -0.73 18.25 -6.38
N LEU A 216 -1.42 17.68 -7.38
CA LEU A 216 -1.21 17.92 -8.81
C LEU A 216 -1.77 19.26 -9.28
N GLY A 217 -2.72 19.86 -8.56
CA GLY A 217 -3.40 21.09 -8.96
C GLY A 217 -4.37 20.89 -10.13
N VAL A 218 -4.94 19.69 -10.27
CA VAL A 218 -5.86 19.31 -11.36
C VAL A 218 -7.24 19.03 -10.81
N GLU A 219 -8.27 19.15 -11.67
CA GLU A 219 -9.66 18.77 -11.35
C GLU A 219 -10.19 19.32 -10.00
N LEU A 220 -9.75 20.51 -9.59
CA LEU A 220 -9.94 21.02 -8.23
C LEU A 220 -11.42 21.14 -7.81
N ASP A 221 -12.34 21.37 -8.75
CA ASP A 221 -13.77 21.37 -8.46
C ASP A 221 -14.29 19.97 -8.10
N HIS A 222 -13.86 18.92 -8.83
CA HIS A 222 -14.18 17.53 -8.50
C HIS A 222 -13.50 17.10 -7.20
N ALA A 223 -12.24 17.51 -6.99
CA ALA A 223 -11.51 17.27 -5.76
C ALA A 223 -12.24 17.86 -4.54
N LEU A 224 -12.78 19.08 -4.66
CA LEU A 224 -13.50 19.72 -3.57
C LEU A 224 -14.79 18.96 -3.24
N ALA A 225 -15.55 18.55 -4.25
CA ALA A 225 -16.76 17.76 -4.05
C ALA A 225 -16.44 16.41 -3.37
N ALA A 226 -15.39 15.72 -3.82
CA ALA A 226 -14.94 14.46 -3.22
C ALA A 226 -14.47 14.64 -1.78
N ALA A 227 -13.62 15.64 -1.49
CA ALA A 227 -13.13 15.91 -0.14
C ALA A 227 -14.27 16.29 0.83
N GLN A 228 -15.23 17.10 0.38
CA GLN A 228 -16.40 17.46 1.20
C GLN A 228 -17.26 16.23 1.50
N ARG A 229 -17.51 15.39 0.50
CA ARG A 229 -18.23 14.13 0.69
C ARG A 229 -17.49 13.18 1.63
N ALA A 230 -16.18 13.06 1.47
CA ALA A 230 -15.32 12.31 2.38
C ALA A 230 -15.42 12.83 3.81
N ALA A 231 -15.43 14.16 4.00
CA ALA A 231 -15.56 14.78 5.32
C ALA A 231 -16.93 14.52 5.94
N GLU A 232 -18.01 14.49 5.16
CA GLU A 232 -19.33 14.10 5.66
C GLU A 232 -19.35 12.63 6.14
N LEU A 233 -18.85 11.72 5.31
CA LEU A 233 -18.80 10.28 5.61
C LEU A 233 -17.88 9.97 6.80
N GLY A 234 -16.71 10.62 6.84
CA GLY A 234 -15.73 10.53 7.92
C GLY A 234 -16.08 11.36 9.17
N LYS A 235 -17.30 11.88 9.28
CA LYS A 235 -17.79 12.65 10.45
C LYS A 235 -16.90 13.83 10.82
N GLN A 236 -16.41 14.55 9.80
CA GLN A 236 -15.54 15.71 9.91
C GLN A 236 -14.18 15.38 10.54
N ASP A 237 -13.64 14.19 10.25
CA ASP A 237 -12.29 13.79 10.66
C ASP A 237 -11.26 14.90 10.34
N PRO A 238 -10.39 15.29 11.30
CA PRO A 238 -9.43 16.36 11.12
C PRO A 238 -8.45 16.18 9.95
N GLY A 239 -8.08 14.93 9.61
CA GLY A 239 -7.23 14.64 8.46
C GLY A 239 -7.95 14.91 7.14
N ILE A 240 -9.23 14.53 7.04
CA ILE A 240 -10.03 14.82 5.84
C ILE A 240 -10.33 16.32 5.73
N LEU A 241 -10.54 17.02 6.87
CA LEU A 241 -10.69 18.48 6.87
C LEU A 241 -9.41 19.19 6.39
N ASP A 242 -8.22 18.66 6.67
CA ASP A 242 -6.98 19.18 6.08
C ASP A 242 -6.97 19.04 4.56
N THR A 243 -7.39 17.89 4.01
CA THR A 243 -7.55 17.71 2.56
C THR A 243 -8.52 18.73 1.95
N VAL A 244 -9.69 18.95 2.58
CA VAL A 244 -10.66 19.98 2.13
C VAL A 244 -10.00 21.37 2.13
N ALA A 245 -9.25 21.70 3.17
CA ALA A 245 -8.53 22.98 3.28
C ALA A 245 -7.45 23.11 2.19
N GLU A 246 -6.70 22.05 1.91
CA GLU A 246 -5.68 22.01 0.86
C GLU A 246 -6.30 22.24 -0.52
N VAL A 247 -7.44 21.61 -0.82
CA VAL A 247 -8.16 21.84 -2.08
C VAL A 247 -8.59 23.30 -2.19
N TYR A 248 -9.20 23.88 -1.15
CA TYR A 248 -9.56 25.31 -1.15
C TYR A 248 -8.35 26.21 -1.39
N TYR A 249 -7.21 25.89 -0.77
CA TYR A 249 -5.97 26.62 -0.95
C TYR A 249 -5.48 26.55 -2.40
N LYS A 250 -5.49 25.37 -3.02
CA LYS A 250 -5.10 25.16 -4.43
C LYS A 250 -6.02 25.89 -5.41
N MET A 251 -7.30 26.05 -5.06
CA MET A 251 -8.25 26.90 -5.80
C MET A 251 -8.04 28.41 -5.58
N GLY A 252 -7.04 28.80 -4.78
CA GLY A 252 -6.78 30.20 -4.44
C GLY A 252 -7.75 30.81 -3.43
N ARG A 253 -8.58 29.99 -2.76
CA ARG A 253 -9.60 30.37 -1.77
C ARG A 253 -9.04 30.26 -0.34
N SER A 254 -7.97 31.01 -0.06
CA SER A 254 -7.22 30.94 1.20
C SER A 254 -8.08 31.15 2.45
N ASP A 255 -9.08 32.03 2.40
CA ASP A 255 -9.96 32.27 3.56
C ASP A 255 -10.78 31.02 3.92
N GLN A 256 -11.29 30.30 2.92
CA GLN A 256 -12.01 29.04 3.16
C GLN A 256 -11.06 27.94 3.66
N ALA A 257 -9.83 27.90 3.16
CA ALA A 257 -8.80 26.99 3.65
C ALA A 257 -8.50 27.23 5.15
N VAL A 258 -8.31 28.49 5.57
CA VAL A 258 -8.09 28.86 6.97
C VAL A 258 -9.31 28.50 7.84
N LEU A 259 -10.53 28.82 7.40
CA LEU A 259 -11.74 28.45 8.13
C LEU A 259 -11.87 26.94 8.32
N THR A 260 -11.48 26.16 7.31
CA THR A 260 -11.59 24.70 7.34
C THR A 260 -10.54 24.07 8.24
N ILE A 261 -9.27 24.48 8.12
CA ILE A 261 -8.20 23.96 8.99
C ILE A 261 -8.38 24.38 10.45
N ASP A 262 -9.00 25.53 10.72
CA ASP A 262 -9.35 25.96 12.08
C ASP A 262 -10.37 25.02 12.73
N ARG A 263 -11.29 24.43 11.95
CA ARG A 263 -12.21 23.39 12.44
C ARG A 263 -11.48 22.07 12.74
N ALA A 264 -10.44 21.73 11.98
CA ALA A 264 -9.59 20.58 12.28
C ALA A 264 -8.81 20.80 13.59
N LEU A 265 -8.23 21.99 13.77
CA LEU A 265 -7.50 22.40 14.98
C LEU A 265 -8.38 22.49 16.23
N GLN A 266 -9.66 22.83 16.10
CA GLN A 266 -10.61 22.77 17.22
C GLN A 266 -10.75 21.35 17.79
N GLN A 267 -10.62 20.33 16.94
CA GLN A 267 -10.69 18.92 17.35
C GLN A 267 -9.33 18.36 17.79
N LYS A 268 -8.23 18.87 17.21
CA LYS A 268 -6.85 18.52 17.58
C LYS A 268 -6.03 19.77 17.93
N PRO A 269 -6.27 20.41 19.10
CA PRO A 269 -5.52 21.59 19.51
C PRO A 269 -4.04 21.26 19.71
N GLY A 270 -3.14 22.11 19.19
CA GLY A 270 -1.69 21.92 19.32
C GLY A 270 -1.08 20.89 18.37
N ASP A 271 -1.84 20.42 17.37
CA ASP A 271 -1.28 19.61 16.29
C ASP A 271 -0.34 20.47 15.43
N SER A 272 0.97 20.23 15.56
CA SER A 272 1.99 21.04 14.89
C SER A 272 1.90 21.01 13.36
N TYR A 273 1.38 19.92 12.79
CA TYR A 273 1.23 19.81 11.34
C TYR A 273 0.08 20.70 10.87
N LEU A 274 -1.08 20.61 11.52
CA LEU A 274 -2.25 21.44 11.18
C LEU A 274 -1.99 22.94 11.43
N GLU A 275 -1.24 23.29 12.48
CA GLU A 275 -0.78 24.67 12.71
C GLU A 275 0.12 25.18 11.59
N GLY A 276 1.00 24.31 11.07
CA GLY A 276 1.84 24.59 9.91
C GLY A 276 1.01 24.84 8.63
N GLN A 277 0.03 23.98 8.37
CA GLN A 277 -0.92 24.13 7.24
C GLN A 277 -1.68 25.46 7.34
N ARG A 278 -2.20 25.79 8.51
CA ARG A 278 -2.86 27.08 8.77
C ARG A 278 -1.95 28.27 8.47
N ALA A 279 -0.71 28.25 8.95
CA ALA A 279 0.26 29.31 8.70
C ALA A 279 0.56 29.49 7.20
N LYS A 280 0.67 28.37 6.46
CA LYS A 280 0.80 28.37 4.99
C LYS A 280 -0.36 29.09 4.32
N PHE A 281 -1.60 28.76 4.70
CA PHE A 281 -2.80 29.34 4.10
C PHE A 281 -2.96 30.84 4.41
N LEU A 282 -2.66 31.28 5.63
CA LEU A 282 -2.69 32.70 6.02
C LEU A 282 -1.71 33.56 5.22
N LYS A 283 -0.48 33.06 5.02
CA LYS A 283 0.56 33.77 4.25
C LYS A 283 0.12 34.01 2.80
N ALA A 284 -0.57 33.05 2.20
CA ALA A 284 -1.08 33.19 0.83
C ALA A 284 -2.26 34.17 0.73
N GLY A 285 -3.16 34.19 1.72
CA GLY A 285 -4.26 35.16 1.79
C GLY A 285 -3.77 36.60 1.92
N GLY A 286 -2.80 36.84 2.82
CA GLY A 286 -2.21 38.18 3.04
C GLY A 286 -1.38 38.73 1.87
N SER A 287 -0.96 37.88 0.93
CA SER A 287 -0.17 38.29 -0.24
C SER A 287 -1.04 38.93 -1.34
N LYS A 288 -2.37 38.80 -1.29
CA LYS A 288 -3.30 39.36 -2.28
C LYS A 288 -3.71 40.82 -2.02
N VAL A 289 -3.25 41.46 -0.94
CA VAL A 289 -3.62 42.84 -0.54
C VAL A 289 -2.59 43.90 -0.98
N LYS A 290 -1.61 43.56 -1.81
CA LYS A 290 -0.68 44.53 -2.41
C LYS A 290 -0.93 44.70 -3.90
N HIS A 291 -1.92 45.52 -4.28
CA HIS A 291 -1.92 46.34 -5.49
C HIS A 291 -2.91 47.49 -5.33
#